data_AF-A0A968NBM7-F1
#
_entry.id   AF-A0A968NBM7-F1
#
_cell.length_a   1.000
_cell.length_b   1.000
_cell.length_c   1.000
_cell.angle_alpha   90.00
_cell.angle_beta   90.00
_cell.angle_gamma   90.00
#
_symmetry.space_group_name_H-M   'P 1'
#
loop_
_entity.id
_entity.type
_entity.pdbx_description
1 polymer ?
#
loop_
_entity_poly.entity_id
_entity_poly.type
_entity_poly.pdbx_seq_one_letter_code
_entity_poly.pdbx_strand_id
1 'polypeptide(L)'
;MQLLIEKLNYPERGGEDVFYLHCFPYGSLPPVLIEALAAGFQQANQRNTLGGALRVQDVPKALATLDNLLERAAQDLPTPDIQATFDATTRQGKAQPFGVALPRYSSTRGAVFTLPVSTPVERGTSANETAQFLFALTHAVILQQHLGCRLLLSRSALPTLPAEAMSDLYVDTLPIAARGLLATPQLTTYVGDTNQPGALPALWRRLNLLYQIRMQIGDLRKGDEELAALVRALAEHPLAIWHVAERIATRAETDEARRTTRLVRATHLIHTLVTDLLEERKDIRMQALSTHLQELARIAWKNGLRGRSLKKNSLLTAITEAFDKLTQVHPGSPLDTALVQSAAASDLAQHVARIRTQQNLGAGAKLWDASTAFMDYFFTHVYDEAYQGRLARLLADRKIIMSAFYLYMLQELAESKARKQEHELADLDETELVDSVNN
;
A
#
# COMPACT_ATOMS: atom_id res chain seq x y z
N MET A 1 -38.16 -18.20 3.14
CA MET A 1 -38.76 -17.48 4.28
C MET A 1 -37.69 -16.57 4.87
N GLN A 2 -37.69 -15.30 4.48
CA GLN A 2 -36.66 -14.32 4.83
C GLN A 2 -37.20 -13.54 6.04
N LEU A 3 -36.67 -13.84 7.22
CA LEU A 3 -37.09 -13.19 8.45
C LEU A 3 -36.33 -11.88 8.61
N LEU A 4 -37.08 -10.78 8.51
CA LEU A 4 -36.65 -9.45 8.89
C LEU A 4 -36.22 -9.48 10.36
N ILE A 5 -35.01 -9.02 10.66
CA ILE A 5 -34.73 -8.48 11.99
C ILE A 5 -35.54 -7.18 12.04
N GLU A 6 -36.76 -7.26 12.56
CA GLU A 6 -37.60 -6.12 12.92
C GLU A 6 -36.74 -5.11 13.67
N LYS A 7 -36.59 -3.91 13.11
CA LYS A 7 -35.87 -2.77 13.66
C LYS A 7 -34.63 -3.20 14.44
N LEU A 8 -33.54 -3.36 13.70
CA LEU A 8 -32.21 -3.03 14.16
C LEU A 8 -32.26 -1.67 14.91
N ASN A 9 -32.63 -1.68 16.20
CA ASN A 9 -32.69 -0.54 17.11
C ASN A 9 -31.24 -0.19 17.47
N TYR A 10 -30.45 0.14 16.45
CA TYR A 10 -29.18 0.80 16.65
C TYR A 10 -29.50 2.27 16.84
N PRO A 11 -28.98 2.91 17.89
CA PRO A 11 -29.05 4.35 17.96
C PRO A 11 -28.26 4.90 16.77
N GLU A 12 -28.95 5.36 15.73
CA GLU A 12 -28.33 6.20 14.70
C GLU A 12 -27.77 7.42 15.43
N ARG A 13 -26.46 7.41 15.68
CA ARG A 13 -25.76 8.58 16.20
C ARG A 13 -25.56 9.48 14.99
N GLY A 14 -26.32 10.58 14.94
CA GLY A 14 -26.41 11.44 13.76
C GLY A 14 -25.05 11.75 13.10
N GLY A 15 -24.98 11.56 11.78
CA GLY A 15 -23.80 11.82 10.96
C GLY A 15 -22.96 10.60 10.57
N GLU A 16 -23.40 9.37 10.85
CA GLU A 16 -22.70 8.13 10.46
C GLU A 16 -23.15 7.61 9.09
N ASP A 17 -22.19 7.20 8.24
CA ASP A 17 -22.50 6.38 7.04
C ASP A 17 -22.33 4.91 7.43
N VAL A 18 -23.32 4.08 7.11
CA VAL A 18 -23.44 2.70 7.60
C VAL A 18 -23.30 1.72 6.44
N PHE A 19 -22.37 0.79 6.60
CA PHE A 19 -22.29 -0.40 5.76
C PHE A 19 -22.91 -1.58 6.49
N TYR A 20 -23.35 -2.59 5.76
CA TYR A 20 -23.91 -3.82 6.29
C TYR A 20 -23.06 -4.99 5.84
N LEU A 21 -22.67 -5.83 6.80
CA LEU A 21 -22.02 -7.11 6.58
C LEU A 21 -23.09 -8.20 6.71
N HIS A 22 -23.49 -8.80 5.60
CA HIS A 22 -24.37 -9.96 5.64
C HIS A 22 -23.52 -11.23 5.63
N CYS A 23 -23.59 -12.00 6.71
CA CYS A 23 -22.81 -13.19 6.91
C CYS A 23 -23.63 -14.43 6.55
N PHE A 24 -23.11 -15.22 5.60
CA PHE A 24 -23.71 -16.43 5.07
C PHE A 24 -22.80 -17.61 5.40
N PRO A 25 -23.14 -18.42 6.41
CA PRO A 25 -22.40 -19.63 6.76
C PRO A 25 -22.22 -20.57 5.56
N TYR A 26 -21.05 -21.21 5.42
CA TYR A 26 -20.81 -22.18 4.34
C TYR A 26 -21.70 -23.44 4.42
N GLY A 27 -22.24 -23.72 5.60
CA GLY A 27 -23.20 -24.79 5.86
C GLY A 27 -24.17 -24.40 6.97
N SER A 28 -25.05 -25.32 7.38
CA SER A 28 -25.95 -25.07 8.50
C SER A 28 -25.16 -24.79 9.78
N LEU A 29 -25.40 -23.63 10.42
CA LEU A 29 -24.82 -23.33 11.73
C LEU A 29 -25.34 -24.34 12.77
N PRO A 30 -24.48 -25.16 13.39
CA PRO A 30 -24.91 -26.01 14.48
C PRO A 30 -25.47 -25.16 15.63
N PRO A 31 -26.49 -25.65 16.37
CA PRO A 31 -27.04 -24.92 17.52
C PRO A 31 -25.97 -24.43 18.50
N VAL A 32 -24.94 -25.24 18.74
CA VAL A 32 -23.79 -24.89 19.61
C VAL A 32 -23.04 -23.65 19.11
N LEU A 33 -22.87 -23.48 17.79
CA LEU A 33 -22.19 -22.30 17.25
C LEU A 33 -23.08 -21.06 17.36
N ILE A 34 -24.39 -21.21 17.15
CA ILE A 34 -25.36 -20.12 17.32
C ILE A 34 -25.38 -19.66 18.79
N GLU A 35 -25.40 -20.61 19.73
CA GLU A 35 -25.34 -20.35 21.17
C GLU A 35 -24.01 -19.71 21.56
N ALA A 36 -22.88 -20.18 21.02
CA ALA A 36 -21.57 -19.59 21.26
C ALA A 36 -21.46 -18.15 20.71
N LEU A 37 -21.98 -17.89 19.50
CA LEU A 37 -22.05 -16.55 18.92
C LEU A 37 -22.97 -15.64 19.76
N ALA A 38 -24.14 -16.12 20.15
CA ALA A 38 -25.06 -15.38 21.01
C ALA A 38 -24.43 -15.06 22.37
N ALA A 39 -23.76 -16.04 23.00
CA ALA A 39 -23.02 -15.86 24.25
C ALA A 39 -21.87 -14.87 24.09
N GLY A 40 -21.13 -14.92 22.98
CA GLY A 40 -20.07 -13.97 22.65
C GLY A 40 -20.59 -12.54 22.51
N PHE A 41 -21.70 -12.35 21.79
CA PHE A 41 -22.35 -11.04 21.68
C PHE A 41 -22.90 -10.56 23.02
N GLN A 42 -23.51 -11.43 23.81
CA GLN A 42 -23.99 -11.08 25.16
C GLN A 42 -22.82 -10.70 26.08
N GLN A 43 -21.71 -11.43 26.05
CA GLN A 43 -20.52 -11.11 26.84
C GLN A 43 -19.91 -9.78 26.42
N ALA A 44 -19.82 -9.51 25.11
CA ALA A 44 -19.34 -8.25 24.57
C ALA A 44 -20.27 -7.07 24.95
N ASN A 45 -21.59 -7.27 24.92
CA ASN A 45 -22.58 -6.29 25.35
C ASN A 45 -22.56 -6.06 26.88
N GLN A 46 -22.40 -7.10 27.68
CA GLN A 46 -22.31 -7.01 29.15
C GLN A 46 -21.08 -6.25 29.61
N ARG A 47 -19.95 -6.42 28.91
CA ARG A 47 -18.73 -5.62 29.11
C ARG A 47 -18.91 -4.16 28.67
N ASN A 48 -19.95 -3.86 27.89
CA ASN A 48 -20.16 -2.57 27.24
C ASN A 48 -21.56 -2.01 27.53
N THR A 49 -21.84 -1.69 28.80
CA THR A 49 -23.11 -1.11 29.29
C THR A 49 -23.51 0.20 28.58
N LEU A 50 -22.61 0.82 27.80
CA LEU A 50 -22.81 2.11 27.14
C LEU A 50 -23.29 2.02 25.68
N GLY A 51 -23.53 0.82 25.13
CA GLY A 51 -24.10 0.67 23.79
C GLY A 51 -23.25 1.26 22.67
N GLY A 52 -21.99 0.82 22.58
CA GLY A 52 -21.04 1.20 21.51
C GLY A 52 -20.83 0.12 20.46
N ALA A 53 -20.04 0.44 19.45
CA ALA A 53 -19.61 -0.49 18.40
C ALA A 53 -18.36 -1.28 18.81
N LEU A 54 -18.11 -2.41 18.15
CA LEU A 54 -16.84 -3.14 18.25
C LEU A 54 -15.89 -2.69 17.14
N ARG A 55 -14.76 -2.12 17.54
CA ARG A 55 -13.70 -1.72 16.61
C ARG A 55 -12.57 -2.74 16.66
N VAL A 56 -12.11 -3.20 15.49
CA VAL A 56 -10.91 -4.06 15.44
C VAL A 56 -9.71 -3.31 16.04
N GLN A 57 -9.06 -3.94 17.01
CA GLN A 57 -7.77 -3.48 17.56
C GLN A 57 -6.64 -3.88 16.62
N ASP A 58 -5.61 -3.04 16.56
CA ASP A 58 -4.34 -3.33 15.88
C ASP A 58 -4.54 -4.01 14.51
N VAL A 59 -5.27 -3.33 13.63
CA VAL A 59 -5.55 -3.78 12.27
C VAL A 59 -4.30 -4.31 11.54
N PRO A 60 -3.11 -3.64 11.61
CA PRO A 60 -1.91 -4.18 10.99
C PRO A 60 -1.53 -5.57 11.52
N LYS A 61 -1.58 -5.80 12.84
CA LYS A 61 -1.30 -7.11 13.43
C LYS A 61 -2.33 -8.16 13.00
N ALA A 62 -3.61 -7.80 12.96
CA ALA A 62 -4.66 -8.70 12.51
C ALA A 62 -4.43 -9.13 11.05
N LEU A 63 -4.18 -8.16 10.15
CA LEU A 63 -3.90 -8.44 8.73
C LEU A 63 -2.59 -9.21 8.52
N ALA A 64 -1.53 -8.92 9.29
CA ALA A 64 -0.29 -9.68 9.25
C ALA A 64 -0.48 -11.12 9.73
N THR A 65 -1.33 -11.33 10.73
CA THR A 65 -1.69 -12.69 11.17
C THR A 65 -2.38 -13.44 10.04
N LEU A 66 -3.31 -12.80 9.32
CA LEU A 66 -4.01 -13.38 8.16
C LEU A 66 -3.05 -13.78 7.03
N ASP A 67 -2.11 -12.91 6.66
CA ASP A 67 -1.12 -13.17 5.61
C ASP A 67 -0.28 -14.42 5.94
N ASN A 68 0.15 -14.54 7.20
CA ASN A 68 0.91 -15.69 7.71
C ASN A 68 0.11 -17.01 7.74
N LEU A 69 -1.23 -16.96 7.76
CA LEU A 69 -2.05 -18.19 7.81
C LEU A 69 -1.83 -19.06 6.59
N LEU A 70 -1.71 -18.45 5.42
CA LEU A 70 -1.60 -19.18 4.16
C LEU A 70 -0.24 -19.84 4.02
N GLU A 71 0.82 -19.14 4.42
CA GLU A 71 2.17 -19.71 4.47
C GLU A 71 2.22 -20.90 5.42
N ARG A 72 1.58 -20.79 6.59
CA ARG A 72 1.51 -21.89 7.56
C ARG A 72 0.65 -23.05 7.07
N ALA A 73 -0.49 -22.77 6.46
CA ALA A 73 -1.34 -23.80 5.86
C ALA A 73 -0.62 -24.54 4.72
N ALA A 74 0.18 -23.85 3.91
CA ALA A 74 1.00 -24.46 2.87
C ALA A 74 2.14 -25.33 3.43
N GLN A 75 2.55 -25.10 4.68
CA GLN A 75 3.59 -25.85 5.39
C GLN A 75 3.02 -26.92 6.34
N ASP A 76 1.72 -27.21 6.27
CA ASP A 76 0.99 -28.09 7.21
C ASP A 76 1.23 -27.74 8.70
N LEU A 77 1.53 -26.48 8.99
CA LEU A 77 1.74 -26.00 10.33
C LEU A 77 0.40 -25.72 11.03
N PRO A 78 0.33 -25.87 12.36
CA PRO A 78 -0.87 -25.56 13.12
C PRO A 78 -1.34 -24.13 12.84
N THR A 79 -2.60 -23.96 12.50
CA THR A 79 -3.20 -22.64 12.28
C THR A 79 -3.21 -21.89 13.62
N PRO A 80 -2.58 -20.71 13.72
CA PRO A 80 -2.67 -19.92 14.92
C PRO A 80 -4.11 -19.48 15.15
N ASP A 81 -4.53 -19.47 16.42
CA ASP A 81 -5.84 -18.95 16.81
C ASP A 81 -5.92 -17.46 16.43
N ILE A 82 -6.82 -17.12 15.51
CA ILE A 82 -7.01 -15.74 15.06
C ILE A 82 -7.89 -15.05 16.09
N GLN A 83 -7.24 -14.59 17.16
CA GLN A 83 -7.92 -13.75 18.15
C GLN A 83 -7.98 -12.32 17.62
N ALA A 84 -9.02 -12.03 16.83
CA ALA A 84 -9.39 -10.65 16.54
C ALA A 84 -9.81 -10.00 17.86
N THR A 85 -8.95 -9.12 18.38
CA THR A 85 -9.29 -8.35 19.58
C THR A 85 -10.10 -7.13 19.17
N PHE A 86 -11.21 -6.90 19.86
CA PHE A 86 -12.10 -5.79 19.58
C PHE A 86 -12.17 -4.84 20.77
N ASP A 87 -12.03 -3.55 20.48
CA ASP A 87 -12.30 -2.48 21.43
C ASP A 87 -13.79 -2.16 21.44
N ALA A 88 -14.38 -2.22 22.62
CA ALA A 88 -15.73 -1.73 22.90
C ALA A 88 -15.72 -0.27 23.39
N THR A 89 -14.56 0.20 23.90
CA THR A 89 -14.36 1.54 24.46
C THR A 89 -13.19 2.26 23.78
N THR A 90 -13.28 3.58 23.72
CA THR A 90 -12.21 4.48 23.29
C THR A 90 -11.10 4.54 24.34
N ARG A 91 -9.93 5.09 23.98
CA ARG A 91 -8.85 5.37 24.94
C ARG A 91 -9.28 6.25 26.13
N GLN A 92 -10.39 6.99 26.01
CA GLN A 92 -10.96 7.82 27.08
C GLN A 92 -12.01 7.08 27.93
N GLY A 93 -12.19 5.77 27.75
CA GLY A 93 -13.19 4.96 28.47
C GLY A 93 -14.63 5.16 28.01
N LYS A 94 -14.88 5.98 26.99
CA LYS A 94 -16.23 6.16 26.40
C LYS A 94 -16.55 5.03 25.44
N ALA A 95 -17.83 4.73 25.21
CA ALA A 95 -18.26 3.77 24.19
C ALA A 95 -17.63 4.09 22.83
N GLN A 96 -17.16 3.07 22.10
CA GLN A 96 -16.67 3.28 20.74
C GLN A 96 -17.80 3.82 19.84
N PRO A 97 -17.57 4.92 19.12
CA PRO A 97 -18.56 5.48 18.21
C PRO A 97 -18.62 4.75 16.86
N PHE A 98 -17.53 4.11 16.43
CA PHE A 98 -17.42 3.51 15.10
C PHE A 98 -16.97 2.05 15.20
N GLY A 99 -17.35 1.24 14.23
CA GLY A 99 -17.10 -0.20 14.19
C GLY A 99 -18.38 -1.01 13.97
N VAL A 100 -18.32 -2.30 14.27
CA VAL A 100 -19.42 -3.25 14.10
C VAL A 100 -20.41 -3.07 15.25
N ALA A 101 -21.64 -2.65 14.96
CA ALA A 101 -22.64 -2.49 16.02
C ALA A 101 -23.19 -3.87 16.44
N LEU A 102 -23.14 -4.14 17.74
CA LEU A 102 -23.62 -5.40 18.29
C LEU A 102 -25.14 -5.41 18.45
N PRO A 103 -25.83 -6.49 18.04
CA PRO A 103 -27.25 -6.61 18.31
C PRO A 103 -27.48 -6.69 19.82
N ARG A 104 -28.40 -5.87 20.35
CA ARG A 104 -28.81 -5.91 21.77
C ARG A 104 -29.78 -7.06 22.06
N TYR A 105 -30.51 -7.49 21.04
CA TYR A 105 -31.43 -8.61 21.08
C TYR A 105 -31.11 -9.53 19.90
N SER A 106 -30.54 -10.70 20.16
CA SER A 106 -30.31 -11.72 19.12
C SER A 106 -31.47 -12.70 19.10
N SER A 107 -32.49 -12.41 18.29
CA SER A 107 -33.42 -13.45 17.85
C SER A 107 -33.10 -13.79 16.40
N THR A 108 -32.02 -14.53 16.19
CA THR A 108 -31.65 -15.00 14.85
C THR A 108 -32.59 -16.15 14.47
N ARG A 109 -33.67 -15.85 13.78
CA ARG A 109 -34.49 -16.85 13.09
C ARG A 109 -34.20 -16.80 11.59
N GLY A 110 -32.98 -17.06 11.17
CA GLY A 110 -32.59 -17.04 9.76
C GLY A 110 -31.19 -17.59 9.56
N ALA A 111 -30.90 -18.12 8.37
CA ALA A 111 -29.57 -18.64 8.00
C ALA A 111 -28.53 -17.53 7.76
N VAL A 112 -28.95 -16.26 7.74
CA VAL A 112 -28.11 -15.09 7.48
C VAL A 112 -28.21 -14.15 8.67
N PHE A 113 -27.07 -13.65 9.14
CA PHE A 113 -27.05 -12.58 10.14
C PHE A 113 -26.38 -11.34 9.56
N THR A 114 -26.95 -10.17 9.85
CA THR A 114 -26.49 -8.89 9.34
C THR A 114 -25.88 -8.08 10.48
N LEU A 115 -24.66 -7.59 10.28
CA LEU A 115 -23.96 -6.73 11.22
C LEU A 115 -23.71 -5.36 10.58
N PRO A 116 -24.30 -4.26 11.09
CA PRO A 116 -23.97 -2.93 10.59
C PRO A 116 -22.57 -2.50 11.05
N VAL A 117 -21.93 -1.68 10.23
CA VAL A 117 -20.61 -1.09 10.50
C VAL A 117 -20.76 0.43 10.38
N SER A 118 -20.76 1.09 11.52
CA SER A 118 -20.72 2.55 11.61
C SER A 118 -19.32 3.02 11.26
N THR A 119 -19.18 3.85 10.23
CA THR A 119 -17.89 4.39 9.78
C THR A 119 -17.60 5.76 10.39
N PRO A 120 -16.32 6.12 10.61
CA PRO A 120 -15.97 7.45 11.07
C PRO A 120 -16.36 8.51 10.04
N VAL A 121 -17.07 9.54 10.49
CA VAL A 121 -17.34 10.76 9.71
C VAL A 121 -16.78 11.94 10.50
N GLU A 122 -15.83 12.67 9.92
CA GLU A 122 -15.33 13.88 10.55
C GLU A 122 -16.42 14.96 10.55
N ARG A 123 -16.72 15.52 11.73
CA ARG A 123 -17.70 16.60 11.84
C ARG A 123 -17.19 17.84 11.11
N GLY A 124 -17.94 18.28 10.09
CA GLY A 124 -17.68 19.53 9.37
C GLY A 124 -16.86 19.40 8.08
N THR A 125 -16.40 18.18 7.75
CA THR A 125 -15.73 17.85 6.48
C THR A 125 -16.65 16.98 5.64
N SER A 126 -16.59 17.09 4.30
CA SER A 126 -17.31 16.17 3.42
C SER A 126 -16.82 14.74 3.69
N ALA A 127 -17.77 13.82 3.88
CA ALA A 127 -17.48 12.42 4.16
C ALA A 127 -16.49 11.85 3.13
N ASN A 128 -15.33 11.37 3.60
CA ASN A 128 -14.36 10.71 2.74
C ASN A 128 -14.83 9.28 2.46
N GLU A 129 -15.62 9.11 1.40
CA GLU A 129 -16.21 7.83 1.00
C GLU A 129 -15.17 6.70 0.87
N THR A 130 -13.98 7.01 0.35
CA THR A 130 -12.89 6.03 0.25
C THR A 130 -12.43 5.56 1.62
N ALA A 131 -12.27 6.47 2.60
CA ALA A 131 -11.85 6.11 3.95
C ALA A 131 -12.93 5.26 4.65
N GLN A 132 -14.20 5.63 4.50
CA GLN A 132 -15.34 4.88 5.05
C GLN A 132 -15.42 3.47 4.44
N PHE A 133 -15.28 3.37 3.12
CA PHE A 133 -15.23 2.09 2.41
C PHE A 133 -14.08 1.23 2.92
N LEU A 134 -12.87 1.77 3.06
CA LEU A 134 -11.71 1.03 3.54
C LEU A 134 -11.88 0.57 4.99
N PHE A 135 -12.49 1.39 5.83
CA PHE A 135 -12.85 1.02 7.19
C PHE A 135 -13.79 -0.18 7.19
N ALA A 136 -14.88 -0.13 6.42
CA ALA A 136 -15.84 -1.23 6.32
C ALA A 136 -15.24 -2.49 5.69
N LEU A 137 -14.46 -2.35 4.62
CA LEU A 137 -13.76 -3.45 3.95
C LEU A 137 -12.78 -4.16 4.88
N THR A 138 -12.06 -3.42 5.71
CA THR A 138 -11.13 -4.00 6.70
C THR A 138 -11.87 -4.85 7.73
N HIS A 139 -13.01 -4.35 8.24
CA HIS A 139 -13.85 -5.13 9.15
C HIS A 139 -14.44 -6.36 8.46
N ALA A 140 -14.89 -6.23 7.21
CA ALA A 140 -15.38 -7.32 6.39
C ALA A 140 -14.34 -8.44 6.26
N VAL A 141 -13.11 -8.10 5.87
CA VAL A 141 -12.01 -9.06 5.71
C VAL A 141 -11.70 -9.80 7.01
N ILE A 142 -11.56 -9.08 8.11
CA ILE A 142 -11.16 -9.67 9.39
C ILE A 142 -12.29 -10.54 9.96
N LEU A 143 -13.54 -10.09 9.85
CA LEU A 143 -14.71 -10.86 10.30
C LEU A 143 -14.99 -12.07 9.41
N GLN A 144 -14.82 -11.96 8.09
CA GLN A 144 -15.00 -13.07 7.17
C GLN A 144 -14.12 -14.26 7.59
N GLN A 145 -12.84 -14.00 7.88
CA GLN A 145 -11.94 -15.05 8.36
C GLN A 145 -12.29 -15.52 9.77
N HIS A 146 -12.56 -14.59 10.70
CA HIS A 146 -12.81 -14.95 12.10
C HIS A 146 -14.10 -15.77 12.27
N LEU A 147 -15.14 -15.49 11.48
CA LEU A 147 -16.42 -16.20 11.53
C LEU A 147 -16.47 -17.43 10.62
N GLY A 148 -15.55 -17.55 9.67
CA GLY A 148 -15.53 -18.66 8.71
C GLY A 148 -16.80 -18.75 7.89
N CYS A 149 -17.28 -17.62 7.36
CA CYS A 149 -18.49 -17.54 6.54
C CYS A 149 -18.23 -16.80 5.22
N ARG A 150 -19.16 -16.89 4.27
CA ARG A 150 -19.24 -15.94 3.15
C ARG A 150 -19.75 -14.61 3.66
N LEU A 151 -19.28 -13.51 3.09
CA LEU A 151 -19.67 -12.17 3.54
C LEU A 151 -20.05 -11.28 2.36
N LEU A 152 -21.18 -10.58 2.45
CA LEU A 152 -21.58 -9.50 1.55
C LEU A 152 -21.42 -8.16 2.27
N LEU A 153 -20.55 -7.30 1.74
CA LEU A 153 -20.42 -5.91 2.13
C LEU A 153 -21.31 -5.05 1.23
N SER A 154 -22.39 -4.49 1.78
CA SER A 154 -23.34 -3.64 1.04
C SER A 154 -23.68 -2.37 1.82
N ARG A 155 -24.26 -1.39 1.13
CA ARG A 155 -24.94 -0.24 1.75
C ARG A 155 -26.43 -0.53 2.04
N SER A 156 -26.96 -1.64 1.55
CA SER A 156 -28.33 -2.07 1.80
C SER A 156 -28.42 -2.82 3.13
N ALA A 157 -29.44 -2.54 3.93
CA ALA A 157 -29.74 -3.32 5.13
C ALA A 157 -30.26 -4.73 4.81
N LEU A 158 -30.64 -4.98 3.55
CA LEU A 158 -31.08 -6.26 3.03
C LEU A 158 -30.04 -6.85 2.08
N PRO A 159 -29.74 -8.15 2.17
CA PRO A 159 -28.79 -8.78 1.27
C PRO A 159 -29.30 -8.71 -0.18
N THR A 160 -28.48 -8.15 -1.06
CA THR A 160 -28.80 -7.97 -2.49
C THR A 160 -28.58 -9.24 -3.31
N LEU A 161 -27.85 -10.22 -2.77
CA LEU A 161 -27.52 -11.48 -3.42
C LEU A 161 -27.85 -12.70 -2.53
N PRO A 162 -28.25 -13.83 -3.13
CA PRO A 162 -28.43 -15.09 -2.43
C PRO A 162 -27.09 -15.77 -2.14
N ALA A 163 -27.09 -16.72 -1.19
CA ALA A 163 -25.90 -17.39 -0.68
C ALA A 163 -25.08 -18.13 -1.75
N GLU A 164 -25.77 -18.67 -2.75
CA GLU A 164 -25.23 -19.49 -3.84
C GLU A 164 -24.54 -18.65 -4.91
N ALA A 165 -24.86 -17.36 -5.00
CA ALA A 165 -24.32 -16.44 -5.99
C ALA A 165 -23.07 -15.68 -5.50
N MET A 166 -22.60 -15.95 -4.27
CA MET A 166 -21.48 -15.23 -3.68
C MET A 166 -20.25 -16.12 -3.51
N SER A 167 -19.10 -15.49 -3.73
CA SER A 167 -17.80 -15.94 -3.26
C SER A 167 -17.65 -15.72 -1.74
N ASP A 168 -16.45 -15.97 -1.22
CA ASP A 168 -16.14 -15.85 0.21
C ASP A 168 -16.31 -14.42 0.74
N LEU A 169 -15.96 -13.42 -0.07
CA LEU A 169 -16.29 -12.02 0.16
C LEU A 169 -16.83 -11.39 -1.12
N TYR A 170 -17.98 -10.71 -1.03
CA TYR A 170 -18.58 -9.93 -2.10
C TYR A 170 -18.72 -8.47 -1.68
N VAL A 171 -18.33 -7.55 -2.56
CA VAL A 171 -18.48 -6.10 -2.36
C VAL A 171 -19.52 -5.56 -3.34
N ASP A 172 -20.66 -5.12 -2.82
CA ASP A 172 -21.81 -4.67 -3.63
C ASP A 172 -21.53 -3.39 -4.41
N THR A 173 -20.95 -2.40 -3.73
CA THR A 173 -20.58 -1.12 -4.33
C THR A 173 -19.10 -0.89 -4.13
N LEU A 174 -18.32 -1.07 -5.19
CA LEU A 174 -16.90 -0.76 -5.21
C LEU A 174 -16.68 0.70 -5.65
N PRO A 175 -16.16 1.59 -4.78
CA PRO A 175 -15.87 2.97 -5.17
C PRO A 175 -14.83 2.99 -6.30
N ILE A 176 -15.01 3.88 -7.27
CA ILE A 176 -14.05 4.06 -8.39
C ILE A 176 -12.63 4.29 -7.87
N ALA A 177 -12.52 5.04 -6.77
CA ALA A 177 -11.25 5.38 -6.14
C ALA A 177 -10.54 4.17 -5.49
N ALA A 178 -11.24 3.05 -5.28
CA ALA A 178 -10.71 1.81 -4.72
C ALA A 178 -10.50 0.69 -5.76
N ARG A 179 -10.84 0.93 -7.03
CA ARG A 179 -10.62 -0.04 -8.14
C ARG A 179 -9.17 -0.48 -8.31
N GLY A 180 -8.24 0.34 -7.81
CA GLY A 180 -6.82 0.02 -7.82
C GLY A 180 -6.43 -1.05 -6.80
N LEU A 181 -7.19 -1.14 -5.70
CA LEU A 181 -6.99 -2.12 -4.64
C LEU A 181 -7.75 -3.42 -4.92
N LEU A 182 -8.93 -3.32 -5.55
CA LEU A 182 -9.81 -4.44 -5.86
C LEU A 182 -10.12 -4.46 -7.36
N ALA A 183 -9.67 -5.50 -8.05
CA ALA A 183 -9.97 -5.68 -9.47
C ALA A 183 -11.41 -6.17 -9.70
N THR A 184 -11.93 -7.00 -8.79
CA THR A 184 -13.26 -7.60 -8.87
C THR A 184 -14.02 -7.43 -7.55
N PRO A 185 -15.36 -7.29 -7.60
CA PRO A 185 -16.18 -7.27 -6.39
C PRO A 185 -16.30 -8.64 -5.72
N GLN A 186 -16.04 -9.71 -6.47
CA GLN A 186 -16.05 -11.10 -5.99
C GLN A 186 -14.64 -11.54 -5.65
N LEU A 187 -14.47 -11.97 -4.40
CA LEU A 187 -13.19 -12.41 -3.84
C LEU A 187 -13.34 -13.81 -3.25
N THR A 188 -12.50 -14.72 -3.69
CA THR A 188 -12.40 -16.09 -3.18
C THR A 188 -11.10 -16.30 -2.44
N THR A 189 -11.12 -17.17 -1.44
CA THR A 189 -9.96 -17.61 -0.67
C THR A 189 -9.05 -18.49 -1.52
N TYR A 190 -9.66 -19.29 -2.40
CA TYR A 190 -8.99 -20.22 -3.29
C TYR A 190 -9.44 -20.05 -4.74
N VAL A 191 -8.59 -20.43 -5.69
CA VAL A 191 -8.92 -20.40 -7.12
C VAL A 191 -9.69 -21.67 -7.48
N GLY A 192 -11.00 -21.56 -7.72
CA GLY A 192 -11.86 -22.70 -8.02
C GLY A 192 -11.75 -23.79 -6.94
N ASP A 193 -11.55 -25.04 -7.36
CA ASP A 193 -11.36 -26.19 -6.46
C ASP A 193 -9.87 -26.50 -6.18
N THR A 194 -8.98 -25.52 -6.38
CA THR A 194 -7.54 -25.70 -6.14
C THR A 194 -7.14 -25.19 -4.75
N ASN A 195 -6.00 -25.64 -4.23
CA ASN A 195 -5.42 -25.08 -3.01
C ASN A 195 -4.59 -23.80 -3.27
N GLN A 196 -4.67 -23.22 -4.48
CA GLN A 196 -3.94 -22.00 -4.78
C GLN A 196 -4.66 -20.78 -4.18
N PRO A 197 -3.94 -19.85 -3.51
CA PRO A 197 -4.54 -18.64 -2.96
C PRO A 197 -5.27 -17.82 -4.03
N GLY A 198 -6.51 -17.44 -3.72
CA GLY A 198 -7.36 -16.60 -4.55
C GLY A 198 -7.20 -15.10 -4.31
N ALA A 199 -8.16 -14.32 -4.81
CA ALA A 199 -8.11 -12.85 -4.76
C ALA A 199 -8.28 -12.28 -3.34
N LEU A 200 -8.92 -13.02 -2.42
CA LEU A 200 -9.15 -12.58 -1.03
C LEU A 200 -7.84 -12.54 -0.22
N PRO A 201 -7.02 -13.60 -0.18
CA PRO A 201 -5.64 -13.56 0.28
C PRO A 201 -4.80 -12.39 -0.25
N ALA A 202 -4.84 -12.16 -1.56
CA ALA A 202 -4.10 -11.07 -2.19
C ALA A 202 -4.57 -9.71 -1.66
N LEU A 203 -5.87 -9.54 -1.38
CA LEU A 203 -6.38 -8.34 -0.73
C LEU A 203 -5.83 -8.18 0.70
N TRP A 204 -5.76 -9.26 1.50
CA TRP A 204 -5.25 -9.19 2.88
C TRP A 204 -3.82 -8.65 2.90
N ARG A 205 -2.96 -9.21 2.06
CA ARG A 205 -1.57 -8.78 1.90
C ARG A 205 -1.46 -7.33 1.46
N ARG A 206 -2.22 -6.93 0.44
CA ARG A 206 -2.22 -5.54 -0.06
C ARG A 206 -2.68 -4.55 1.01
N LEU A 207 -3.73 -4.86 1.75
CA LEU A 207 -4.17 -4.03 2.88
C LEU A 207 -3.09 -3.96 3.95
N ASN A 208 -2.49 -5.09 4.34
CA ASN A 208 -1.40 -5.14 5.30
C ASN A 208 -0.23 -4.22 4.88
N LEU A 209 0.24 -4.35 3.64
CA LEU A 209 1.30 -3.52 3.08
C LEU A 209 0.92 -2.03 3.10
N LEU A 210 -0.30 -1.67 2.70
CA LEU A 210 -0.77 -0.28 2.75
C LEU A 210 -0.78 0.30 4.17
N TYR A 211 -1.22 -0.49 5.16
CA TYR A 211 -1.16 -0.09 6.57
C TYR A 211 0.28 0.08 7.05
N GLN A 212 1.19 -0.85 6.70
CA GLN A 212 2.60 -0.75 7.04
C GLN A 212 3.26 0.47 6.39
N ILE A 213 2.99 0.72 5.11
CA ILE A 213 3.47 1.92 4.39
C ILE A 213 3.01 3.17 5.14
N ARG A 214 1.71 3.28 5.45
CA ARG A 214 1.15 4.39 6.23
C ARG A 214 1.85 4.55 7.57
N MET A 215 2.13 3.47 8.30
CA MET A 215 2.85 3.56 9.58
C MET A 215 4.26 4.11 9.43
N GLN A 216 4.93 3.86 8.30
CA GLN A 216 6.26 4.41 8.04
C GLN A 216 6.22 5.90 7.69
N ILE A 217 5.26 6.34 6.86
CA ILE A 217 5.30 7.68 6.25
C ILE A 217 4.30 8.69 6.83
N GLY A 218 3.26 8.21 7.51
CA GLY A 218 2.08 8.98 7.87
C GLY A 218 2.13 9.61 9.26
N ASP A 219 1.18 10.53 9.50
CA ASP A 219 0.82 10.97 10.83
C ASP A 219 -0.41 10.18 11.30
N LEU A 220 -0.19 9.25 12.24
CA LEU A 220 -1.25 8.38 12.78
C LEU A 220 -2.41 9.18 13.43
N ARG A 221 -2.22 10.47 13.72
CA ARG A 221 -3.27 11.36 14.25
C ARG A 221 -4.30 11.76 13.19
N LYS A 222 -3.94 11.74 11.90
CA LYS A 222 -4.81 12.16 10.78
C LYS A 222 -5.78 11.09 10.29
N GLY A 223 -6.01 10.05 11.10
CA GLY A 223 -6.98 9.00 10.80
C GLY A 223 -6.71 8.32 9.45
N ASP A 224 -7.75 7.80 8.83
CA ASP A 224 -7.65 6.95 7.63
C ASP A 224 -7.56 7.74 6.31
N GLU A 225 -7.40 9.07 6.36
CA GLU A 225 -7.27 9.91 5.16
C GLU A 225 -6.02 9.58 4.33
N GLU A 226 -4.91 9.32 5.00
CA GLU A 226 -3.64 8.97 4.34
C GLU A 226 -3.73 7.60 3.66
N LEU A 227 -4.42 6.65 4.30
CA LEU A 227 -4.69 5.34 3.72
C LEU A 227 -5.58 5.47 2.49
N ALA A 228 -6.64 6.26 2.58
CA ALA A 228 -7.50 6.58 1.44
C ALA A 228 -6.69 7.20 0.30
N ALA A 229 -5.80 8.16 0.58
CA ALA A 229 -4.95 8.78 -0.45
C ALA A 229 -4.04 7.76 -1.15
N LEU A 230 -3.44 6.81 -0.40
CA LEU A 230 -2.63 5.74 -0.98
C LEU A 230 -3.47 4.83 -1.89
N VAL A 231 -4.67 4.43 -1.46
CA VAL A 231 -5.57 3.60 -2.26
C VAL A 231 -6.03 4.30 -3.54
N ARG A 232 -6.37 5.60 -3.46
CA ARG A 232 -6.73 6.39 -4.64
C ARG A 232 -5.60 6.43 -5.66
N ALA A 233 -4.35 6.53 -5.20
CA ALA A 233 -3.18 6.50 -6.08
C ALA A 233 -3.16 5.23 -6.94
N LEU A 234 -3.45 4.07 -6.35
CA LEU A 234 -3.48 2.79 -7.06
C LEU A 234 -4.55 2.71 -8.16
N ALA A 235 -5.62 3.50 -8.03
CA ALA A 235 -6.71 3.59 -9.01
C ALA A 235 -6.38 4.50 -10.21
N GLU A 236 -5.48 5.46 -10.02
CA GLU A 236 -4.99 6.38 -11.06
C GLU A 236 -3.87 5.74 -11.88
N HIS A 237 -2.83 5.25 -11.22
CA HIS A 237 -1.67 4.65 -11.85
C HIS A 237 -0.93 3.74 -10.84
N PRO A 238 -0.48 2.51 -11.19
CA PRO A 238 0.18 1.62 -10.23
C PRO A 238 1.38 2.26 -9.51
N LEU A 239 2.17 3.06 -10.23
CA LEU A 239 3.31 3.80 -9.68
C LEU A 239 2.93 5.11 -8.96
N ALA A 240 1.70 5.61 -9.03
CA ALA A 240 1.33 6.88 -8.38
C ALA A 240 1.49 6.82 -6.85
N ILE A 241 1.48 5.63 -6.27
CA ILE A 241 1.74 5.43 -4.84
C ILE A 241 3.11 5.97 -4.41
N TRP A 242 4.13 5.91 -5.27
CA TRP A 242 5.46 6.49 -5.00
C TRP A 242 5.35 8.00 -4.71
N HIS A 243 4.62 8.70 -5.57
CA HIS A 243 4.41 10.14 -5.45
C HIS A 243 3.55 10.50 -4.21
N VAL A 244 2.46 9.77 -3.99
CA VAL A 244 1.58 10.03 -2.86
C VAL A 244 2.29 9.73 -1.53
N ALA A 245 3.07 8.66 -1.47
CA ALA A 245 3.83 8.31 -0.28
C ALA A 245 4.88 9.38 0.07
N GLU A 246 5.61 9.85 -0.93
CA GLU A 246 6.56 10.96 -0.77
C GLU A 246 5.88 12.22 -0.21
N ARG A 247 4.71 12.59 -0.76
CA ARG A 247 3.93 13.76 -0.32
C ARG A 247 3.39 13.60 1.10
N ILE A 248 2.97 12.40 1.49
CA ILE A 248 2.55 12.12 2.87
C ILE A 248 3.74 12.28 3.82
N ALA A 249 4.87 11.64 3.54
CA ALA A 249 6.08 11.73 4.36
C ALA A 249 6.57 13.18 4.52
N THR A 250 6.51 13.97 3.45
CA THR A 250 6.92 15.38 3.45
C THR A 250 6.02 16.25 4.35
N ARG A 251 4.72 15.93 4.42
CA ARG A 251 3.76 16.64 5.28
C ARG A 251 3.83 16.19 6.74
N ALA A 252 4.17 14.92 6.98
CA ALA A 252 4.21 14.34 8.32
C ALA A 252 5.53 14.63 9.06
N GLU A 253 6.64 14.82 8.34
CA GLU A 253 7.97 14.99 8.94
C GLU A 253 8.74 16.14 8.28
N THR A 254 9.01 17.18 9.07
CA THR A 254 9.76 18.35 8.64
C THR A 254 11.27 18.08 8.63
N ASP A 255 11.76 17.22 9.53
CA ASP A 255 13.16 16.81 9.59
C ASP A 255 13.52 15.93 8.39
N GLU A 256 14.47 16.39 7.58
CA GLU A 256 14.87 15.72 6.35
C GLU A 256 15.51 14.34 6.58
N ALA A 257 16.29 14.16 7.65
CA ALA A 257 16.96 12.90 7.93
C ALA A 257 15.98 11.84 8.42
N ARG A 258 15.04 12.23 9.30
CA ARG A 258 13.96 11.33 9.77
C ARG A 258 13.03 10.96 8.62
N ARG A 259 12.64 11.93 7.79
CA ARG A 259 11.82 11.69 6.60
C ARG A 259 12.49 10.71 5.64
N THR A 260 13.78 10.91 5.37
CA THR A 260 14.56 10.01 4.52
C THR A 260 14.58 8.59 5.06
N THR A 261 14.83 8.43 6.37
CA THR A 261 14.83 7.11 7.03
C THR A 261 13.48 6.40 6.91
N ARG A 262 12.40 7.14 7.14
CA ARG A 262 11.02 6.64 6.97
C ARG A 262 10.72 6.23 5.53
N LEU A 263 11.13 7.05 4.56
CA LEU A 263 10.95 6.76 3.13
C LEU A 263 11.76 5.54 2.67
N VAL A 264 12.98 5.35 3.16
CA VAL A 264 13.78 4.15 2.88
C VAL A 264 13.03 2.89 3.34
N ARG A 265 12.51 2.88 4.57
CA ARG A 265 11.73 1.75 5.09
C ARG A 265 10.45 1.51 4.27
N ALA A 266 9.76 2.58 3.90
CA ALA A 266 8.56 2.49 3.09
C ALA A 266 8.83 2.02 1.67
N THR A 267 10.01 2.31 1.10
CA THR A 267 10.37 2.01 -0.29
C THR A 267 10.29 0.51 -0.58
N HIS A 268 10.81 -0.33 0.33
CA HIS A 268 10.71 -1.77 0.19
C HIS A 268 9.25 -2.25 0.16
N LEU A 269 8.43 -1.77 1.12
CA LEU A 269 7.01 -2.12 1.20
C LEU A 269 6.22 -1.65 -0.03
N ILE A 270 6.51 -0.45 -0.54
CA ILE A 270 5.90 0.09 -1.77
C ILE A 270 6.32 -0.76 -2.97
N HIS A 271 7.59 -1.12 -3.08
CA HIS A 271 8.09 -1.96 -4.16
C HIS A 271 7.40 -3.32 -4.19
N THR A 272 7.27 -3.99 -3.04
CA THR A 272 6.52 -5.26 -2.91
C THR A 272 5.07 -5.08 -3.36
N LEU A 273 4.36 -4.08 -2.81
CA LEU A 273 2.97 -3.80 -3.15
C LEU A 273 2.77 -3.53 -4.65
N VAL A 274 3.66 -2.74 -5.25
CA VAL A 274 3.61 -2.42 -6.69
C VAL A 274 3.88 -3.66 -7.52
N THR A 275 4.87 -4.47 -7.16
CA THR A 275 5.23 -5.68 -7.91
C THR A 275 4.06 -6.68 -7.91
N ASP A 276 3.50 -6.97 -6.73
CA ASP A 276 2.33 -7.85 -6.57
C ASP A 276 1.15 -7.37 -7.44
N LEU A 277 0.86 -6.05 -7.42
CA LEU A 277 -0.23 -5.46 -8.20
C LEU A 277 -0.01 -5.56 -9.70
N LEU A 278 1.23 -5.36 -10.15
CA LEU A 278 1.56 -5.39 -11.57
C LEU A 278 1.54 -6.81 -12.13
N GLU A 279 1.96 -7.80 -11.35
CA GLU A 279 1.86 -9.23 -11.68
C GLU A 279 0.41 -9.69 -11.79
N GLU A 280 -0.43 -9.36 -10.80
CA GLU A 280 -1.86 -9.69 -10.81
C GLU A 280 -2.58 -9.10 -12.04
N ARG A 281 -2.23 -7.87 -12.40
CA ARG A 281 -2.79 -7.18 -13.58
C ARG A 281 -2.16 -7.61 -14.90
N LYS A 282 -1.07 -8.38 -14.88
CA LYS A 282 -0.25 -8.73 -16.05
C LYS A 282 0.17 -7.48 -16.85
N ASP A 283 0.47 -6.38 -16.16
CA ASP A 283 0.83 -5.11 -16.78
C ASP A 283 2.34 -5.04 -17.09
N ILE A 284 2.74 -5.78 -18.13
CA ILE A 284 4.14 -5.96 -18.55
C ILE A 284 4.86 -4.61 -18.74
N ARG A 285 4.17 -3.60 -19.26
CA ARG A 285 4.78 -2.27 -19.51
C ARG A 285 5.13 -1.56 -18.23
N MET A 286 4.24 -1.59 -17.24
CA MET A 286 4.48 -0.92 -15.96
C MET A 286 5.48 -1.70 -15.10
N GLN A 287 5.54 -3.03 -15.24
CA GLN A 287 6.63 -3.84 -14.67
C GLN A 287 7.97 -3.39 -15.25
N ALA A 288 8.08 -3.35 -16.58
CA ALA A 288 9.29 -2.89 -17.27
C ALA A 288 9.68 -1.47 -16.81
N LEU A 289 8.74 -0.53 -16.78
CA LEU A 289 8.99 0.83 -16.29
C LEU A 289 9.57 0.84 -14.86
N SER A 290 8.98 0.08 -13.93
CA SER A 290 9.47 0.00 -12.56
C SER A 290 10.92 -0.51 -12.51
N THR A 291 11.22 -1.58 -13.26
CA THR A 291 12.57 -2.15 -13.39
C THR A 291 13.56 -1.16 -14.01
N HIS A 292 13.16 -0.45 -15.07
CA HIS A 292 14.03 0.53 -15.73
C HIS A 292 14.33 1.73 -14.83
N LEU A 293 13.38 2.17 -14.01
CA LEU A 293 13.62 3.25 -13.04
C LEU A 293 14.56 2.83 -11.92
N GLN A 294 14.49 1.57 -11.48
CA GLN A 294 15.45 1.01 -10.54
C GLN A 294 16.87 0.94 -11.14
N GLU A 295 17.00 0.48 -12.38
CA GLU A 295 18.29 0.45 -13.08
C GLU A 295 18.86 1.85 -13.31
N LEU A 296 18.04 2.82 -13.70
CA LEU A 296 18.48 4.21 -13.80
C LEU A 296 19.01 4.75 -12.47
N ALA A 297 18.34 4.45 -11.35
CA ALA A 297 18.81 4.85 -10.03
C ALA A 297 20.17 4.21 -9.71
N ARG A 298 20.36 2.94 -10.05
CA ARG A 298 21.64 2.23 -9.92
C ARG A 298 22.74 2.84 -10.77
N ILE A 299 22.49 3.13 -12.05
CA ILE A 299 23.43 3.80 -12.95
C ILE A 299 23.82 5.16 -12.39
N ALA A 300 22.84 5.96 -11.96
CA ALA A 300 23.08 7.29 -11.41
C ALA A 300 23.88 7.23 -10.10
N TRP A 301 23.55 6.29 -9.22
CA TRP A 301 24.25 6.10 -7.95
C TRP A 301 25.70 5.66 -8.16
N LYS A 302 25.92 4.58 -8.92
CA LYS A 302 27.23 3.99 -9.21
C LYS A 302 28.19 5.00 -9.85
N ASN A 303 27.69 5.81 -10.77
CA ASN A 303 28.51 6.77 -11.49
C ASN A 303 28.54 8.16 -10.83
N GLY A 304 27.83 8.36 -9.72
CA GLY A 304 27.76 9.63 -9.01
C GLY A 304 27.15 10.75 -9.86
N LEU A 305 26.09 10.45 -10.62
CA LEU A 305 25.29 11.41 -11.42
C LEU A 305 24.26 12.13 -10.54
N ARG A 306 24.75 12.71 -9.44
CA ARG A 306 23.95 13.40 -8.43
C ARG A 306 24.65 14.68 -7.99
N GLY A 307 23.88 15.58 -7.39
CA GLY A 307 24.40 16.80 -6.78
C GLY A 307 25.23 16.55 -5.51
N ARG A 308 25.69 17.65 -4.92
CA ARG A 308 26.60 17.68 -3.75
C ARG A 308 26.02 17.02 -2.50
N SER A 309 24.71 17.14 -2.32
CA SER A 309 24.02 16.73 -1.10
C SER A 309 23.25 15.43 -1.31
N LEU A 310 22.82 14.81 -0.23
CA LEU A 310 21.86 13.70 -0.25
C LEU A 310 20.40 14.19 -0.20
N LYS A 311 20.18 15.49 -0.45
CA LYS A 311 18.83 16.06 -0.52
C LYS A 311 18.15 15.66 -1.82
N LYS A 312 16.82 15.63 -1.81
CA LYS A 312 15.98 15.27 -2.96
C LYS A 312 16.44 15.89 -4.29
N ASN A 313 16.57 17.22 -4.35
CA ASN A 313 16.94 17.91 -5.60
C ASN A 313 18.31 17.51 -6.13
N SER A 314 19.26 17.16 -5.23
CA SER A 314 20.57 16.65 -5.65
C SER A 314 20.49 15.21 -6.15
N LEU A 315 19.62 14.37 -5.56
CA LEU A 315 19.45 12.99 -6.00
C LEU A 315 18.69 12.89 -7.33
N LEU A 316 17.85 13.88 -7.64
CA LEU A 316 17.05 13.94 -8.86
C LEU A 316 17.76 14.58 -10.07
N THR A 317 19.01 15.02 -9.94
CA THR A 317 19.72 15.79 -10.98
C THR A 317 19.65 15.13 -12.36
N ALA A 318 20.06 13.87 -12.49
CA ALA A 318 20.13 13.18 -13.78
C ALA A 318 18.77 13.07 -14.48
N ILE A 319 17.74 12.63 -13.75
CA ILE A 319 16.40 12.47 -14.32
C ILE A 319 15.74 13.82 -14.62
N THR A 320 16.06 14.85 -13.83
CA THR A 320 15.54 16.20 -14.07
C THR A 320 16.05 16.76 -15.39
N GLU A 321 17.34 16.56 -15.69
CA GLU A 321 17.93 17.00 -16.97
C GLU A 321 17.26 16.33 -18.16
N ALA A 322 17.00 15.01 -18.09
CA ALA A 322 16.29 14.29 -19.14
C ALA A 322 14.89 14.90 -19.42
N PHE A 323 14.12 15.18 -18.37
CA PHE A 323 12.80 15.78 -18.49
C PHE A 323 12.82 17.25 -18.95
N ASP A 324 13.78 18.03 -18.48
CA ASP A 324 13.89 19.45 -18.84
C ASP A 324 14.22 19.58 -20.33
N LYS A 325 15.07 18.71 -20.87
CA LYS A 325 15.37 18.64 -22.31
C LYS A 325 14.18 18.24 -23.15
N LEU A 326 13.44 17.23 -22.72
CA LEU A 326 12.18 16.84 -23.35
C LEU A 326 11.12 17.95 -23.34
N THR A 327 11.10 18.80 -22.32
CA THR A 327 10.13 19.90 -22.19
C THR A 327 10.48 21.10 -23.10
N GLN A 328 11.76 21.25 -23.47
CA GLN A 328 12.23 22.32 -24.36
C GLN A 328 11.86 22.08 -25.83
N VAL A 329 11.40 20.88 -26.17
CA VAL A 329 10.98 20.53 -27.54
C VAL A 329 9.65 21.20 -27.84
N HIS A 330 9.60 21.97 -28.94
CA HIS A 330 8.39 22.70 -29.32
C HIS A 330 7.21 21.76 -29.62
N PRO A 331 6.00 22.06 -29.10
CA PRO A 331 4.79 21.31 -29.45
C PRO A 331 4.56 21.32 -30.97
N GLY A 332 4.55 20.14 -31.59
CA GLY A 332 4.31 19.98 -33.03
C GLY A 332 5.55 19.88 -33.91
N SER A 333 6.77 20.05 -33.35
CA SER A 333 8.00 19.69 -34.06
C SER A 333 8.21 18.17 -33.99
N PRO A 334 8.69 17.51 -35.07
CA PRO A 334 9.21 16.15 -34.95
C PRO A 334 10.34 16.15 -33.91
N LEU A 335 10.27 15.19 -32.99
CA LEU A 335 11.29 14.99 -31.97
C LEU A 335 12.50 14.31 -32.62
N ASP A 336 13.61 15.03 -32.73
CA ASP A 336 14.91 14.41 -33.00
C ASP A 336 15.47 13.84 -31.68
N THR A 337 15.09 12.60 -31.39
CA THR A 337 15.45 11.92 -30.14
C THR A 337 16.96 11.87 -29.94
N ALA A 338 17.73 11.61 -31.00
CA ALA A 338 19.18 11.49 -30.92
C ALA A 338 19.84 12.83 -30.56
N LEU A 339 19.36 13.93 -31.15
CA LEU A 339 19.84 15.27 -30.82
C LEU A 339 19.50 15.65 -29.38
N VAL A 340 18.25 15.41 -28.95
CA VAL A 340 17.79 15.75 -27.59
C VAL A 340 18.52 14.94 -26.53
N GLN A 341 18.72 13.65 -26.78
CA GLN A 341 19.48 12.74 -25.93
C GLN A 341 20.95 13.18 -25.79
N SER A 342 21.61 13.49 -26.91
CA SER A 342 23.00 13.97 -26.91
C SER A 342 23.15 15.30 -26.15
N ALA A 343 22.20 16.22 -26.35
CA ALA A 343 22.16 17.48 -25.62
C ALA A 343 21.93 17.28 -24.11
N ALA A 344 21.05 16.35 -23.73
CA ALA A 344 20.81 16.02 -22.32
C ALA A 344 22.04 15.39 -21.64
N ALA A 345 22.75 14.50 -22.33
CA ALA A 345 23.97 13.88 -21.82
C ALA A 345 25.07 14.92 -21.59
N SER A 346 25.23 15.84 -22.56
CA SER A 346 26.17 16.96 -22.45
C SER A 346 25.88 17.84 -21.24
N ASP A 347 24.63 18.27 -21.09
CA ASP A 347 24.26 19.20 -20.01
C ASP A 347 24.37 18.54 -18.64
N LEU A 348 24.01 17.26 -18.52
CA LEU A 348 24.21 16.49 -17.30
C LEU A 348 25.70 16.39 -16.95
N ALA A 349 26.56 16.04 -17.92
CA ALA A 349 27.99 15.93 -17.70
C ALA A 349 28.60 17.27 -17.25
N GLN A 350 28.22 18.38 -17.91
CA GLN A 350 28.68 19.73 -17.54
C GLN A 350 28.20 20.13 -16.14
N HIS A 351 26.95 19.85 -15.81
CA HIS A 351 26.36 20.14 -14.51
C HIS A 351 27.10 19.41 -13.39
N VAL A 352 27.29 18.10 -13.54
CA VAL A 352 27.99 17.27 -12.55
C VAL A 352 29.48 17.61 -12.48
N ALA A 353 30.12 17.90 -13.61
CA ALA A 353 31.53 18.33 -13.65
C ALA A 353 31.73 19.61 -12.84
N ARG A 354 30.87 20.62 -13.04
CA ARG A 354 30.91 21.88 -12.27
C ARG A 354 30.84 21.63 -10.76
N ILE A 355 29.99 20.68 -10.36
CA ILE A 355 29.84 20.27 -8.95
C ILE A 355 31.10 19.57 -8.43
N ARG A 356 31.70 18.66 -9.21
CA ARG A 356 32.89 17.87 -8.83
C ARG A 356 34.18 18.69 -8.77
N THR A 357 34.38 19.61 -9.71
CA THR A 357 35.54 20.52 -9.71
C THR A 357 35.57 21.34 -8.43
N GLN A 358 34.40 21.74 -7.92
CA GLN A 358 34.29 22.45 -6.65
C GLN A 358 34.54 21.55 -5.41
N GLN A 359 34.66 20.23 -5.59
CA GLN A 359 35.00 19.24 -4.56
C GLN A 359 36.41 18.66 -4.75
N ASN A 360 37.22 19.19 -5.66
CA ASN A 360 38.52 18.62 -6.07
C ASN A 360 38.44 17.16 -6.53
N LEU A 361 37.29 16.71 -7.02
CA LEU A 361 37.11 15.38 -7.62
C LEU A 361 37.35 15.49 -9.12
N GLY A 362 38.20 14.61 -9.67
CA GLY A 362 38.53 14.62 -11.10
C GLY A 362 37.28 14.51 -11.99
N ALA A 363 37.10 15.49 -12.88
CA ALA A 363 36.16 15.43 -13.99
C ALA A 363 36.92 14.97 -15.25
N GLY A 364 36.38 14.01 -15.99
CA GLY A 364 37.06 13.45 -17.17
C GLY A 364 36.12 12.60 -18.03
N ALA A 365 36.68 11.93 -19.05
CA ALA A 365 35.96 11.12 -20.05
C ALA A 365 34.93 10.16 -19.42
N LYS A 366 35.26 9.52 -18.29
CA LYS A 366 34.35 8.62 -17.55
C LYS A 366 33.02 9.25 -17.14
N LEU A 367 32.97 10.56 -16.87
CA LEU A 367 31.73 11.25 -16.53
C LEU A 367 30.85 11.44 -17.77
N TRP A 368 31.47 11.72 -18.92
CA TRP A 368 30.77 11.84 -20.19
C TRP A 368 30.12 10.50 -20.57
N ASP A 369 30.90 9.42 -20.53
CA ASP A 369 30.43 8.07 -20.80
C ASP A 369 29.28 7.67 -19.87
N ALA A 370 29.37 8.02 -18.58
CA ALA A 370 28.31 7.76 -17.62
C ALA A 370 27.03 8.56 -17.89
N SER A 371 27.15 9.85 -18.24
CA SER A 371 25.99 10.68 -18.60
C SER A 371 25.32 10.19 -19.88
N THR A 372 26.11 9.81 -20.88
CA THR A 372 25.61 9.18 -22.12
C THR A 372 24.90 7.88 -21.79
N ALA A 373 25.53 6.96 -21.05
CA ALA A 373 24.90 5.69 -20.68
C ALA A 373 23.57 5.87 -19.92
N PHE A 374 23.48 6.86 -19.02
CA PHE A 374 22.23 7.16 -18.33
C PHE A 374 21.15 7.66 -19.29
N MET A 375 21.48 8.59 -20.19
CA MET A 375 20.54 9.14 -21.16
C MET A 375 20.11 8.09 -22.18
N ASP A 376 21.05 7.34 -22.74
CA ASP A 376 20.79 6.22 -23.64
C ASP A 376 19.81 5.23 -23.02
N TYR A 377 20.03 4.86 -21.76
CA TYR A 377 19.13 3.96 -21.05
C TYR A 377 17.74 4.58 -20.82
N PHE A 378 17.68 5.86 -20.44
CA PHE A 378 16.41 6.56 -20.23
C PHE A 378 15.60 6.66 -21.53
N PHE A 379 16.21 7.12 -22.62
CA PHE A 379 15.50 7.30 -23.90
C PHE A 379 15.08 5.94 -24.49
N THR A 380 15.95 4.94 -24.46
CA THR A 380 15.64 3.61 -24.99
C THR A 380 14.57 2.91 -24.17
N HIS A 381 14.77 2.77 -22.85
CA HIS A 381 13.94 1.88 -22.05
C HIS A 381 12.75 2.58 -21.37
N VAL A 382 12.89 3.84 -20.99
CA VAL A 382 11.78 4.60 -20.40
C VAL A 382 10.94 5.23 -21.51
N TYR A 383 11.54 6.06 -22.37
CA TYR A 383 10.76 6.79 -23.37
C TYR A 383 10.25 5.90 -24.51
N ASP A 384 11.11 5.11 -25.15
CA ASP A 384 10.74 4.30 -26.31
C ASP A 384 10.03 3.00 -25.90
N GLU A 385 10.58 2.19 -24.99
CA GLU A 385 9.95 0.91 -24.63
C GLU A 385 8.70 1.08 -23.75
N ALA A 386 8.82 1.73 -22.58
CA ALA A 386 7.69 1.83 -21.65
C ALA A 386 6.60 2.83 -22.11
N TYR A 387 7.00 3.94 -22.73
CA TYR A 387 6.08 4.99 -23.20
C TYR A 387 5.82 4.98 -24.72
N GLN A 388 6.46 4.09 -25.50
CA GLN A 388 6.21 3.94 -26.94
C GLN A 388 6.44 5.24 -27.71
N GLY A 389 7.43 6.04 -27.30
CA GLY A 389 7.73 7.35 -27.88
C GLY A 389 6.64 8.41 -27.63
N ARG A 390 5.64 8.15 -26.78
CA ARG A 390 4.53 9.09 -26.54
C ARG A 390 4.93 10.16 -25.52
N LEU A 391 5.57 11.22 -26.02
CA LEU A 391 6.11 12.31 -25.20
C LEU A 391 5.06 12.93 -24.26
N ALA A 392 3.86 13.24 -24.76
CA ALA A 392 2.80 13.84 -23.95
C ALA A 392 2.42 12.98 -22.74
N ARG A 393 2.42 11.65 -22.90
CA ARG A 393 2.12 10.71 -21.81
C ARG A 393 3.28 10.65 -20.82
N LEU A 394 4.52 10.56 -21.31
CA LEU A 394 5.72 10.59 -20.45
C LEU A 394 5.77 11.86 -19.59
N LEU A 395 5.47 13.02 -20.19
CA LEU A 395 5.46 14.30 -19.48
C LEU A 395 4.29 14.41 -18.48
N ALA A 396 3.13 13.83 -18.78
CA ALA A 396 2.02 13.76 -17.83
C ALA A 396 2.40 12.97 -16.56
N ASP A 397 3.17 11.89 -16.73
CA ASP A 397 3.61 11.01 -15.65
C ASP A 397 4.94 11.46 -15.00
N ARG A 398 5.51 12.62 -15.40
CA ARG A 398 6.79 13.16 -14.90
C ARG A 398 6.91 13.11 -13.38
N LYS A 399 5.88 13.56 -12.64
CA LYS A 399 5.91 13.58 -11.17
C LYS A 399 5.98 12.18 -10.57
N ILE A 400 5.25 11.22 -11.16
CA ILE A 400 5.22 9.83 -10.72
C ILE A 400 6.60 9.20 -10.93
N ILE A 401 7.16 9.37 -12.13
CA ILE A 401 8.47 8.86 -12.51
C ILE A 401 9.57 9.44 -11.62
N MET A 402 9.57 10.76 -11.41
CA MET A 402 10.56 11.42 -10.55
C MET A 402 10.48 10.94 -9.10
N SER A 403 9.27 10.78 -8.53
CA SER A 403 9.12 10.26 -7.18
C SER A 403 9.56 8.80 -7.06
N ALA A 404 9.24 7.94 -8.04
CA ALA A 404 9.69 6.55 -8.05
C ALA A 404 11.22 6.46 -8.14
N PHE A 405 11.84 7.17 -9.09
CA PHE A 405 13.29 7.25 -9.21
C PHE A 405 13.96 7.78 -7.93
N TYR A 406 13.40 8.80 -7.28
CA TYR A 406 13.91 9.32 -6.02
C TYR A 406 13.91 8.25 -4.92
N LEU A 407 12.82 7.49 -4.77
CA LEU A 407 12.75 6.45 -3.75
C LEU A 407 13.72 5.29 -4.06
N TYR A 408 13.91 4.92 -5.32
CA TYR A 408 14.97 3.98 -5.72
C TYR A 408 16.38 4.51 -5.43
N MET A 409 16.65 5.80 -5.63
CA MET A 409 17.92 6.42 -5.22
C MET A 409 18.14 6.35 -3.70
N LEU A 410 17.08 6.45 -2.89
CA LEU A 410 17.18 6.28 -1.44
C LEU A 410 17.46 4.83 -1.04
N GLN A 411 16.92 3.86 -1.79
CA GLN A 411 17.24 2.45 -1.60
C GLN A 411 18.74 2.19 -1.87
N GLU A 412 19.27 2.68 -3.00
CA GLU A 412 20.70 2.56 -3.32
C GLU A 412 21.60 3.22 -2.25
N LEU A 413 21.16 4.36 -1.70
CA LEU A 413 21.83 5.01 -0.56
C LEU A 413 21.85 4.08 0.67
N ALA A 414 20.74 3.45 1.01
CA ALA A 414 20.65 2.56 2.17
C ALA A 414 21.51 1.30 1.99
N GLU A 415 21.44 0.65 0.83
CA GLU A 415 22.26 -0.52 0.51
C GLU A 415 23.76 -0.19 0.51
N SER A 416 24.15 0.97 -0.01
CA SER A 416 25.55 1.40 0.02
C SER A 416 26.08 1.64 1.43
N LYS A 417 25.23 2.04 2.38
CA LYS A 417 25.61 2.18 3.79
C LYS A 417 25.76 0.82 4.46
N ALA A 418 24.83 -0.11 4.20
CA ALA A 418 24.91 -1.47 4.72
C ALA A 418 26.21 -2.17 4.25
N ARG A 419 26.51 -2.11 2.95
CA ARG A 419 27.75 -2.69 2.37
C ARG A 419 29.03 -2.14 3.01
N LYS A 420 29.07 -0.86 3.37
CA LYS A 420 30.21 -0.26 4.07
C LYS A 420 30.35 -0.76 5.49
N GLN A 421 29.24 -0.87 6.22
CA GLN A 421 29.23 -1.39 7.59
C GLN A 421 29.66 -2.85 7.64
N GLU A 422 29.21 -3.68 6.69
CA GLU A 422 29.64 -5.08 6.57
C GLU A 422 31.14 -5.21 6.29
N HIS A 423 31.70 -4.36 5.43
CA HIS A 423 33.13 -4.34 5.15
C HIS A 423 33.95 -3.89 6.36
N GLU A 424 33.50 -2.85 7.07
CA GLU A 424 34.14 -2.37 8.31
C GLU A 424 34.10 -3.43 9.42
N LEU A 425 33.04 -4.23 9.51
CA LEU A 425 32.92 -5.35 10.45
C LEU A 425 33.84 -6.53 10.07
N ALA A 426 33.95 -6.85 8.77
CA ALA A 426 34.84 -7.91 8.28
C ALA A 426 36.33 -7.56 8.45
N ASP A 427 36.70 -6.29 8.24
CA ASP A 427 38.07 -5.81 8.44
C ASP A 427 38.50 -5.90 9.92
N LEU A 428 37.55 -5.73 10.86
CA LEU A 428 37.81 -5.86 12.30
C LEU A 428 38.05 -7.33 12.72
N ASP A 429 37.25 -8.26 12.20
CA ASP A 429 37.42 -9.71 12.46
C ASP A 429 38.77 -10.24 11.91
N GLU A 430 39.23 -9.75 10.75
CA GLU A 430 40.54 -10.12 10.20
C GLU A 430 41.70 -9.56 11.02
N THR A 431 41.59 -8.36 11.58
CA THR A 431 42.62 -7.79 12.47
C THR A 431 42.73 -8.51 13.83
N GLU A 432 41.62 -8.96 14.42
CA GLU A 432 41.66 -9.72 15.68
C GLU A 432 42.21 -11.16 15.49
N LEU A 433 42.07 -11.74 14.28
CA LEU A 433 42.68 -13.03 13.93
C LEU A 433 44.19 -12.93 13.70
N VAL A 434 44.71 -11.79 13.23
CA VAL A 434 46.16 -11.59 13.05
C VAL A 434 46.87 -11.34 14.38
N ASP A 435 46.21 -10.69 15.34
CA ASP A 435 46.75 -10.43 16.68
C ASP A 435 46.69 -11.65 17.63
N SER A 436 45.86 -12.66 17.31
CA SER A 436 45.79 -13.93 18.05
C SER A 436 46.72 -15.03 17.49
N VAL A 437 47.25 -14.86 16.28
CA VAL A 437 48.27 -15.76 15.69
C VAL A 437 49.70 -15.28 15.99
N ASN A 438 49.89 -14.02 16.38
CA ASN A 438 51.19 -13.43 16.72
C ASN A 438 51.47 -13.30 18.23
N ASN A 439 50.63 -13.88 19.10
CA ASN A 439 50.84 -13.95 20.55
C ASN A 439 51.15 -15.37 21.04
#